data_AF-A0A341ENM6-F1
#
_entry.id   AF-A0A341ENM6-F1
#
_cell.length_a   1.000
_cell.length_b   1.000
_cell.length_c   1.000
_cell.angle_alpha   90.00
_cell.angle_beta   90.00
_cell.angle_gamma   90.00
#
_symmetry.space_group_name_H-M   'P 1'
#
loop_
_entity.id
_entity.type
_entity.pdbx_description
1 polymer ?
#
loop_
_entity_poly.entity_id
_entity_poly.type
_entity_poly.pdbx_seq_one_letter_code
_entity_poly.pdbx_strand_id
1 'polypeptide(L)'
;MRDAPVIAPDLIVSLSGICDIGYLLNAKNYPFRHKYTRRAMDHLKEHGLVNDVVFGLPDPALPAEVWCRNQRMARALAQETGSEILTFLQPIQGYGAYPQTEAERAFYDSKAKVVLKAADKPYGECLRAFYEGVKDIMAAQPEAYRHIVDLTDAFDDCPGAYRDHRHQSPRGVTHLAKKILPHVQARLGAQNTGQQVDTQE
;
A
#
# COMPACT_ATOMS: atom_id res chain seq x y z
N MET A 1 -4.59 20.83 -6.34
CA MET A 1 -5.94 20.25 -6.49
C MET A 1 -6.94 21.37 -6.32
N ARG A 2 -7.95 21.49 -7.20
CA ARG A 2 -8.91 22.60 -7.13
C ARG A 2 -10.09 22.31 -6.20
N ASP A 3 -10.51 21.04 -6.13
CA ASP A 3 -11.74 20.63 -5.44
C ASP A 3 -11.44 19.51 -4.42
N ALA A 4 -10.53 19.75 -3.48
CA ALA A 4 -10.35 18.83 -2.36
C ALA A 4 -11.59 18.89 -1.45
N PRO A 5 -12.16 17.74 -1.01
CA PRO A 5 -13.23 17.75 -0.02
C PRO A 5 -12.82 18.59 1.19
N VAL A 6 -13.75 19.36 1.77
CA VAL A 6 -13.54 20.11 3.03
C VAL A 6 -13.54 19.14 4.23
N ILE A 7 -12.78 18.06 4.10
CA ILE A 7 -12.57 17.06 5.15
C ILE A 7 -11.13 17.28 5.61
N ALA A 8 -10.98 17.75 6.85
CA ALA A 8 -9.69 17.97 7.49
C ALA A 8 -9.56 16.96 8.65
N PRO A 9 -9.26 15.68 8.36
CA PRO A 9 -9.06 14.70 9.43
C PRO A 9 -7.80 15.06 10.23
N ASP A 10 -7.82 14.82 11.54
CA ASP A 10 -6.63 14.97 12.40
C ASP A 10 -5.52 13.98 12.01
N LEU A 11 -5.93 12.78 11.58
CA LEU A 11 -5.04 11.71 11.15
C LEU A 11 -5.66 10.85 10.06
N ILE A 12 -4.90 10.63 9.00
CA ILE A 12 -5.17 9.65 7.95
C ILE A 12 -4.37 8.39 8.26
N VAL A 13 -5.06 7.25 8.39
CA VAL A 13 -4.43 5.94 8.56
C VAL A 13 -4.52 5.15 7.25
N SER A 14 -3.37 4.74 6.71
CA SER A 14 -3.28 3.96 5.48
C SER A 14 -2.61 2.60 5.73
N LEU A 15 -3.22 1.51 5.26
CA LEU A 15 -2.58 0.19 5.19
C LEU A 15 -2.41 -0.15 3.70
N SER A 16 -1.17 -0.33 3.24
CA SER A 16 -0.87 -0.41 1.81
C SER A 16 0.32 -1.33 1.48
N GLY A 17 0.38 -1.84 0.25
CA GLY A 17 1.51 -2.58 -0.29
C GLY A 17 1.12 -3.69 -1.27
N ILE A 18 0.19 -4.56 -0.90
CA ILE A 18 -0.09 -5.82 -1.63
C ILE A 18 -0.56 -5.63 -3.08
N CYS A 19 -1.22 -4.51 -3.35
CA CYS A 19 -1.82 -4.20 -4.65
C CYS A 19 -0.82 -3.80 -5.73
N ASP A 20 0.38 -3.36 -5.33
CA ASP A 20 1.38 -2.81 -6.24
C ASP A 20 2.36 -3.89 -6.74
N ILE A 21 2.46 -5.03 -6.04
CA ILE A 21 3.38 -6.13 -6.36
C ILE A 21 3.21 -6.61 -7.80
N GLY A 22 4.32 -6.69 -8.53
CA GLY A 22 4.36 -7.33 -9.85
C GLY A 22 3.32 -6.78 -10.83
N TYR A 23 2.96 -5.50 -10.72
CA TYR A 23 1.98 -4.85 -11.58
C TYR A 23 0.58 -5.51 -11.47
N LEU A 24 0.23 -6.00 -10.28
CA LEU A 24 -1.03 -6.69 -10.02
C LEU A 24 -2.25 -5.81 -10.36
N LEU A 25 -2.22 -4.55 -9.91
CA LEU A 25 -3.25 -3.55 -10.22
C LEU A 25 -2.76 -2.40 -11.10
N ASN A 26 -1.45 -2.11 -11.08
CA ASN A 26 -0.85 -1.05 -11.91
C ASN A 26 -0.37 -1.65 -13.23
N ALA A 27 -0.69 -1.04 -14.38
CA ALA A 27 -0.19 -1.51 -15.67
C ALA A 27 0.97 -0.63 -16.15
N LYS A 28 2.17 -1.21 -16.28
CA LYS A 28 3.40 -0.52 -16.72
C LYS A 28 3.19 0.34 -17.97
N ASN A 29 2.51 -0.20 -18.97
CA ASN A 29 2.32 0.49 -20.25
C ASN A 29 1.08 1.39 -20.30
N TYR A 30 0.17 1.25 -19.32
CA TYR A 30 -1.11 1.95 -19.28
C TYR A 30 -1.52 2.26 -17.84
N PRO A 31 -0.84 3.18 -17.14
CA PRO A 31 -1.00 3.36 -15.68
C PRO A 31 -2.43 3.68 -15.21
N PHE A 32 -3.25 4.27 -16.07
CA PHE A 32 -4.65 4.61 -15.77
C PHE A 32 -5.64 3.52 -16.21
N ARG A 33 -5.15 2.42 -16.78
CA ARG A 33 -5.97 1.29 -17.17
C ARG A 33 -6.27 0.41 -15.97
N HIS A 34 -7.36 0.74 -15.29
CA HIS A 34 -7.91 -0.12 -14.24
C HIS A 34 -9.00 -1.05 -14.80
N LYS A 35 -9.14 -2.25 -14.24
CA LYS A 35 -10.15 -3.24 -14.70
C LYS A 35 -11.59 -2.71 -14.64
N TYR A 36 -11.89 -1.81 -13.71
CA TYR A 36 -13.22 -1.21 -13.56
C TYR A 36 -13.46 -0.07 -14.55
N THR A 37 -12.45 0.74 -14.86
CA THR A 37 -12.58 1.86 -15.80
C THR A 37 -12.54 1.40 -17.25
N ARG A 38 -11.80 0.30 -17.52
CA ARG A 38 -11.68 -0.28 -18.86
C ARG A 38 -13.03 -0.51 -19.54
N ARG A 39 -14.02 -1.11 -18.87
CA ARG A 39 -15.34 -1.39 -19.48
C ARG A 39 -16.05 -0.12 -19.96
N ALA A 40 -16.03 0.93 -19.15
CA ALA A 40 -16.64 2.19 -19.52
C ALA A 40 -15.90 2.84 -20.71
N MET A 41 -14.57 2.81 -20.69
CA MET A 41 -13.76 3.38 -21.76
C MET A 41 -13.88 2.60 -23.08
N ASP A 42 -13.87 1.26 -23.01
CA ASP A 42 -14.08 0.39 -24.17
C ASP A 42 -15.46 0.68 -24.80
N HIS A 43 -16.50 0.86 -23.98
CA HIS A 43 -17.85 1.24 -24.44
C HIS A 43 -17.89 2.59 -25.17
N LEU A 44 -17.21 3.62 -24.65
CA LEU A 44 -17.12 4.93 -25.31
C LEU A 44 -16.49 4.83 -26.70
N LYS A 45 -15.42 4.02 -26.83
CA LYS A 45 -14.71 3.81 -28.09
C LYS A 45 -15.54 3.01 -29.09
N GLU A 46 -16.20 1.94 -28.63
CA GLU A 46 -17.07 1.08 -29.45
C GLU A 46 -18.26 1.85 -30.06
N HIS A 47 -18.79 2.85 -29.35
CA HIS A 47 -19.91 3.67 -29.82
C HIS A 47 -19.47 4.95 -30.57
N GLY A 48 -18.16 5.10 -30.85
CA GLY A 48 -17.63 6.26 -31.57
C GLY A 48 -17.79 7.58 -30.83
N LEU A 49 -18.02 7.55 -29.50
CA LEU A 49 -18.14 8.76 -28.68
C LEU A 49 -16.79 9.45 -28.47
N VAL A 50 -15.70 8.70 -28.65
CA VAL A 50 -14.32 9.17 -28.60
C VAL A 50 -13.52 8.53 -29.73
N ASN A 51 -12.53 9.26 -30.26
CA ASN A 51 -11.63 8.74 -31.30
C ASN A 51 -10.58 7.80 -30.70
N ASP A 52 -10.14 8.06 -29.46
CA ASP A 52 -9.21 7.20 -28.75
C ASP A 52 -9.32 7.37 -27.23
N VAL A 53 -8.74 6.43 -26.49
CA VAL A 53 -8.65 6.48 -25.02
C VAL A 53 -7.18 6.41 -24.61
N VAL A 54 -6.71 7.45 -23.93
CA VAL A 54 -5.35 7.50 -23.39
C VAL A 54 -5.35 6.99 -21.95
N PHE A 55 -4.74 5.83 -21.72
CA PHE A 55 -4.61 5.24 -20.38
C PHE A 55 -3.32 5.64 -19.65
N GLY A 56 -2.82 6.84 -19.94
CA GLY A 56 -1.55 7.34 -19.43
C GLY A 56 -0.35 6.90 -20.28
N LEU A 57 0.79 7.53 -20.02
CA LEU A 57 2.06 7.20 -20.65
C LEU A 57 2.69 5.98 -19.95
N PRO A 58 3.47 5.14 -20.67
CA PRO A 58 4.23 4.08 -20.05
C PRO A 58 5.10 4.59 -18.90
N ASP A 59 5.03 3.93 -17.76
CA ASP A 59 5.85 4.22 -16.60
C ASP A 59 6.92 3.12 -16.45
N PRO A 60 8.21 3.41 -16.70
CA PRO A 60 9.26 2.41 -16.61
C PRO A 60 9.58 1.99 -15.16
N ALA A 61 9.04 2.70 -14.16
CA ALA A 61 9.33 2.48 -12.75
C ALA A 61 8.95 1.06 -12.29
N LEU A 62 9.77 0.54 -11.38
CA LEU A 62 9.52 -0.70 -10.66
C LEU A 62 8.32 -0.53 -9.71
N PRO A 63 7.61 -1.61 -9.37
CA PRO A 63 6.51 -1.59 -8.41
C PRO A 63 6.82 -0.86 -7.09
N ALA A 64 8.01 -1.08 -6.53
CA ALA A 64 8.46 -0.42 -5.30
C ALA A 64 8.56 1.11 -5.47
N GLU A 65 9.13 1.56 -6.58
CA GLU A 65 9.28 2.98 -6.90
C GLU A 65 7.92 3.65 -7.09
N VAL A 66 6.98 2.98 -7.77
CA VAL A 66 5.60 3.46 -7.95
C VAL A 66 4.92 3.61 -6.59
N TRP A 67 5.00 2.60 -5.73
CA TRP A 67 4.41 2.66 -4.39
C TRP A 67 5.03 3.78 -3.56
N CYS A 68 6.36 3.85 -3.49
CA CYS A 68 7.10 4.89 -2.78
C CYS A 68 6.78 6.30 -3.30
N ARG A 69 6.60 6.49 -4.62
CA ARG A 69 6.16 7.76 -5.20
C ARG A 69 4.73 8.10 -4.78
N ASN A 70 3.82 7.12 -4.77
CA ASN A 70 2.44 7.31 -4.33
C ASN A 70 2.35 7.66 -2.84
N GLN A 71 3.20 7.08 -1.99
CA GLN A 71 3.25 7.44 -0.57
C GLN A 71 3.73 8.87 -0.32
N ARG A 72 4.69 9.36 -1.11
CA ARG A 72 5.11 10.78 -1.07
C ARG A 72 3.98 11.71 -1.52
N MET A 73 3.27 11.33 -2.58
CA MET A 73 2.11 12.09 -3.05
C MET A 73 1.02 12.14 -1.98
N ALA A 74 0.64 11.00 -1.39
CA ALA A 74 -0.37 10.94 -0.33
C ALA A 74 0.00 11.84 0.86
N ARG A 75 1.27 11.86 1.27
CA ARG A 75 1.76 12.77 2.31
C ARG A 75 1.67 14.24 1.93
N ALA A 76 2.07 14.60 0.71
CA ALA A 76 1.95 15.98 0.25
C ALA A 76 0.49 16.46 0.25
N LEU A 77 -0.45 15.57 -0.13
CA LEU A 77 -1.87 15.89 -0.10
C LEU A 77 -2.41 16.05 1.32
N ALA A 78 -2.01 15.18 2.24
CA ALA A 78 -2.38 15.31 3.65
C ALA A 78 -1.87 16.63 4.25
N GLN A 79 -0.62 16.98 3.96
CA GLN A 79 -0.02 18.23 4.43
C GLN A 79 -0.75 19.47 3.89
N GLU A 80 -1.17 19.45 2.62
CA GLU A 80 -1.94 20.52 2.02
C GLU A 80 -3.29 20.76 2.74
N THR A 81 -3.91 19.71 3.26
CA THR A 81 -5.17 19.81 4.01
C THR A 81 -4.99 20.02 5.51
N GLY A 82 -3.75 20.22 5.98
CA GLY A 82 -3.44 20.34 7.41
C GLY A 82 -3.57 19.02 8.18
N SER A 83 -3.67 17.89 7.48
CA SER A 83 -3.82 16.56 8.06
C SER A 83 -2.48 15.85 8.22
N GLU A 84 -2.36 15.05 9.26
CA GLU A 84 -1.26 14.10 9.37
C GLU A 84 -1.61 12.79 8.62
N ILE A 85 -0.60 12.11 8.08
CA ILE A 85 -0.75 10.76 7.54
C ILE A 85 0.20 9.79 8.26
N LEU A 86 -0.30 8.61 8.56
CA LEU A 86 0.45 7.46 9.03
C LEU A 86 0.14 6.27 8.12
N THR A 87 1.13 5.82 7.37
CA THR A 87 1.00 4.66 6.49
C THR A 87 1.71 3.46 7.12
N PHE A 88 1.11 2.29 7.02
CA PHE A 88 1.69 1.02 7.41
C PHE A 88 2.02 0.22 6.15
N LEU A 89 3.29 -0.15 6.00
CA LEU A 89 3.69 -1.13 4.98
C LEU A 89 3.14 -2.50 5.42
N GLN A 90 2.15 -2.98 4.67
CA GLN A 90 1.33 -4.12 5.04
C GLN A 90 2.17 -5.41 5.15
N PRO A 91 2.01 -6.23 6.22
CA PRO A 91 2.50 -7.60 6.23
C PRO A 91 1.79 -8.48 5.22
N ILE A 92 2.54 -9.41 4.62
CA ILE A 92 2.02 -10.35 3.65
C ILE A 92 2.57 -11.76 3.88
N GLN A 93 1.79 -12.77 3.51
CA GLN A 93 2.28 -14.14 3.50
C GLN A 93 3.37 -14.30 2.42
N GLY A 94 4.51 -14.89 2.82
CA GLY A 94 5.64 -15.15 1.90
C GLY A 94 6.75 -14.11 1.92
N TYR A 95 6.68 -13.13 2.83
CA TYR A 95 7.76 -12.20 3.13
C TYR A 95 7.98 -12.13 4.64
N GLY A 96 9.21 -11.91 5.08
CA GLY A 96 9.57 -11.91 6.51
C GLY A 96 9.66 -13.31 7.14
N ALA A 97 9.62 -13.36 8.47
CA ALA A 97 9.79 -14.57 9.27
C ALA A 97 8.46 -15.23 9.70
N TYR A 98 7.35 -14.85 9.07
CA TYR A 98 6.01 -15.30 9.40
C TYR A 98 5.89 -16.85 9.55
N PRO A 99 5.54 -17.37 10.74
CA PRO A 99 5.33 -18.79 10.95
C PRO A 99 4.01 -19.26 10.34
N GLN A 100 4.09 -19.89 9.18
CA GLN A 100 2.92 -20.43 8.46
C GLN A 100 2.47 -21.76 9.06
N THR A 101 1.16 -21.93 9.25
CA THR A 101 0.56 -23.27 9.44
C THR A 101 0.75 -24.13 8.18
N GLU A 102 0.58 -25.45 8.30
CA GLU A 102 0.70 -26.35 7.15
C GLU A 102 -0.30 -26.01 6.03
N ALA A 103 -1.55 -25.70 6.40
CA ALA A 103 -2.58 -25.29 5.45
C ALA A 103 -2.24 -23.96 4.75
N GLU A 104 -1.75 -22.97 5.50
CA GLU A 104 -1.29 -21.69 4.93
C GLU A 104 -0.13 -21.91 3.97
N ARG A 105 0.87 -22.70 4.36
CA ARG A 105 2.05 -23.01 3.54
C ARG A 105 1.65 -23.70 2.24
N ALA A 106 0.82 -24.74 2.31
CA ALA A 106 0.32 -25.43 1.13
C ALA A 106 -0.44 -24.49 0.19
N PHE A 107 -1.28 -23.60 0.74
CA PHE A 107 -1.99 -22.60 -0.05
C PHE A 107 -1.02 -21.62 -0.71
N TYR A 108 -0.05 -21.07 0.04
CA TYR A 108 0.93 -20.13 -0.50
C TYR A 108 1.78 -20.77 -1.59
N ASP A 109 2.27 -21.99 -1.39
CA ASP A 109 3.11 -22.69 -2.38
C ASP A 109 2.35 -22.92 -3.70
N SER A 110 1.03 -23.10 -3.64
CA SER A 110 0.17 -23.18 -4.83
C SER A 110 0.06 -21.87 -5.62
N LYS A 111 0.29 -20.72 -4.96
CA LYS A 111 0.19 -19.37 -5.54
C LYS A 111 1.55 -18.75 -5.84
N ALA A 112 2.58 -19.04 -5.05
CA ALA A 112 3.91 -18.46 -5.14
C ALA A 112 4.57 -18.71 -6.50
N LYS A 113 4.29 -19.88 -7.09
CA LYS A 113 4.80 -20.30 -8.40
C LYS A 113 4.01 -19.74 -9.58
N VAL A 114 2.87 -19.08 -9.35
CA VAL A 114 2.06 -18.49 -10.43
C VAL A 114 2.82 -17.31 -11.02
N VAL A 115 3.10 -17.39 -12.32
CA VAL A 115 3.77 -16.31 -13.06
C VAL A 115 2.80 -15.15 -13.27
N LEU A 116 3.17 -13.97 -12.78
CA LEU A 116 2.46 -12.73 -13.04
C LEU A 116 2.85 -12.23 -14.42
N LYS A 117 1.95 -12.34 -15.39
CA LYS A 117 2.20 -11.97 -16.80
C LYS A 117 2.77 -10.56 -17.00
N ALA A 118 2.36 -9.61 -16.15
CA ALA A 118 2.80 -8.22 -16.27
C ALA A 118 4.26 -8.02 -15.82
N ALA A 119 4.78 -8.90 -14.96
CA ALA A 119 6.17 -8.86 -14.47
C ALA A 119 7.05 -9.97 -15.08
N ASP A 120 6.43 -10.94 -15.76
CA ASP A 120 7.06 -12.16 -16.28
C ASP A 120 7.88 -12.92 -15.22
N LYS A 121 7.35 -12.95 -13.99
CA LYS A 121 8.03 -13.55 -12.82
C LYS A 121 7.03 -14.26 -11.90
N PRO A 122 7.45 -15.29 -11.14
CA PRO A 122 6.65 -15.89 -10.09
C PRO A 122 6.18 -14.87 -9.06
N TYR A 123 4.97 -15.06 -8.52
CA TYR A 123 4.39 -14.20 -7.48
C TYR A 123 5.31 -14.05 -6.25
N GLY A 124 5.93 -15.14 -5.79
CA GLY A 124 6.86 -15.12 -4.65
C GLY A 124 8.11 -14.26 -4.89
N GLU A 125 8.63 -14.26 -6.11
CA GLU A 125 9.77 -13.40 -6.49
C GLU A 125 9.35 -11.93 -6.61
N CYS A 126 8.18 -11.67 -7.18
CA CYS A 126 7.63 -10.31 -7.26
C CYS A 126 7.40 -9.72 -5.88
N LEU A 127 6.92 -10.52 -4.93
CA LEU A 127 6.76 -10.16 -3.52
C LEU A 127 8.09 -9.71 -2.94
N ARG A 128 9.11 -10.58 -2.99
CA ARG A 128 10.43 -10.29 -2.41
C ARG A 128 11.04 -9.02 -3.00
N ALA A 129 11.08 -8.92 -4.34
CA ALA A 129 11.62 -7.77 -5.04
C ALA A 129 10.89 -6.46 -4.69
N PHE A 130 9.57 -6.50 -4.51
CA PHE A 130 8.80 -5.34 -4.10
C PHE A 130 9.20 -4.86 -2.70
N TYR A 131 9.17 -5.73 -1.70
CA TYR A 131 9.43 -5.32 -0.32
C TYR A 131 10.89 -4.94 -0.09
N GLU A 132 11.85 -5.66 -0.67
CA GLU A 132 13.27 -5.27 -0.63
C GLU A 132 13.47 -3.89 -1.25
N GLY A 133 12.92 -3.66 -2.45
CA GLY A 133 13.01 -2.36 -3.11
C GLY A 133 12.36 -1.23 -2.31
N VAL A 134 11.21 -1.48 -1.66
CA VAL A 134 10.55 -0.49 -0.79
C VAL A 134 11.45 -0.13 0.39
N LYS A 135 12.02 -1.14 1.06
CA LYS A 135 12.91 -0.92 2.22
C LYS A 135 14.18 -0.18 1.83
N ASP A 136 14.79 -0.52 0.70
CA ASP A 136 15.98 0.17 0.18
C ASP A 136 15.69 1.65 -0.11
N ILE A 137 14.57 1.95 -0.79
CA ILE A 137 14.15 3.32 -1.10
C ILE A 137 13.86 4.11 0.19
N MET A 138 13.17 3.50 1.15
CA MET A 138 12.87 4.13 2.43
C MET A 138 14.14 4.43 3.23
N ALA A 139 15.07 3.48 3.28
CA ALA A 139 16.36 3.64 3.97
C ALA A 139 17.24 4.73 3.33
N ALA A 140 17.18 4.87 2.00
CA ALA A 140 17.91 5.93 1.29
C ALA A 140 17.31 7.33 1.51
N GLN A 141 16.05 7.45 1.90
CA GLN A 141 15.33 8.72 2.05
C GLN A 141 14.46 8.75 3.33
N PRO A 142 15.04 8.59 4.53
CA PRO A 142 14.29 8.36 5.76
C PRO A 142 13.29 9.49 6.06
N GLU A 143 13.68 10.75 5.85
CA GLU A 143 12.81 11.90 6.09
C GLU A 143 11.60 11.96 5.15
N ALA A 144 11.75 11.51 3.89
CA ALA A 144 10.65 11.47 2.93
C ALA A 144 9.60 10.41 3.31
N TYR A 145 10.01 9.38 4.06
CA TYR A 145 9.22 8.21 4.39
C TYR A 145 8.96 8.04 5.90
N ARG A 146 9.25 9.05 6.73
CA ARG A 146 9.01 9.04 8.19
C ARG A 146 7.56 8.83 8.64
N HIS A 147 6.61 9.01 7.72
CA HIS A 147 5.19 8.73 7.95
C HIS A 147 4.84 7.25 7.74
N ILE A 148 5.80 6.43 7.29
CA ILE A 148 5.61 5.01 7.03
C ILE A 148 6.19 4.20 8.19
N VAL A 149 5.39 3.30 8.73
CA VAL A 149 5.82 2.26 9.67
C VAL A 149 5.89 0.93 8.93
N ASP A 150 7.05 0.28 8.99
CA ASP A 150 7.22 -1.07 8.47
C ASP A 150 6.57 -2.07 9.42
N LEU A 151 5.49 -2.74 8.99
CA LEU A 151 4.82 -3.81 9.74
C LEU A 151 4.97 -5.16 9.04
N THR A 152 5.99 -5.35 8.21
CA THR A 152 6.20 -6.61 7.49
C THR A 152 6.41 -7.82 8.40
N ASP A 153 6.88 -7.59 9.62
CA ASP A 153 7.13 -8.57 10.68
C ASP A 153 5.97 -8.71 11.69
N ALA A 154 4.87 -7.97 11.48
CA ALA A 154 3.78 -7.88 12.47
C ALA A 154 3.07 -9.20 12.79
N PHE A 155 3.35 -10.29 12.07
CA PHE A 155 2.79 -11.61 12.31
C PHE A 155 3.84 -12.67 12.69
N ASP A 156 5.09 -12.31 12.96
CA ASP A 156 6.16 -13.25 13.32
C ASP A 156 5.81 -14.11 14.56
N ASP A 157 4.86 -13.67 15.39
CA ASP A 157 4.34 -14.33 16.59
C ASP A 157 2.87 -14.83 16.44
N CYS A 158 2.30 -14.82 15.23
CA CYS A 158 0.87 -15.06 15.01
C CYS A 158 0.54 -16.08 13.90
N PRO A 159 0.86 -17.38 14.06
CA PRO A 159 0.48 -18.40 13.08
C PRO A 159 -1.05 -18.44 12.87
N GLY A 160 -1.50 -18.69 11.63
CA GLY A 160 -2.92 -18.62 11.27
C GLY A 160 -3.44 -17.19 11.05
N ALA A 161 -2.55 -16.22 10.82
CA ALA A 161 -2.92 -14.84 10.51
C ALA A 161 -3.56 -14.68 9.12
N TYR A 162 -3.40 -15.66 8.21
CA TYR A 162 -3.92 -15.58 6.85
C TYR A 162 -4.99 -16.64 6.60
N ARG A 163 -6.00 -16.27 5.81
CA ARG A 163 -6.97 -17.22 5.25
C ARG A 163 -6.64 -17.61 3.81
N ASP A 164 -5.88 -16.76 3.12
CA ASP A 164 -5.29 -16.99 1.81
C ASP A 164 -4.01 -16.16 1.68
N HIS A 165 -3.28 -16.33 0.57
CA HIS A 165 -2.00 -15.65 0.29
C HIS A 165 -1.98 -14.10 0.37
N ARG A 166 -3.14 -13.42 0.53
CA ARG A 166 -3.24 -11.96 0.57
C ARG A 166 -4.17 -11.41 1.65
N HIS A 167 -5.16 -12.19 2.07
CA HIS A 167 -6.16 -11.73 3.04
C HIS A 167 -5.95 -12.37 4.41
N GLN A 168 -6.05 -11.53 5.43
CA GLN A 168 -5.94 -11.96 6.82
C GLN A 168 -7.19 -12.74 7.26
N SER A 169 -6.99 -13.68 8.18
CA SER A 169 -8.07 -14.29 8.96
C SER A 169 -8.58 -13.28 10.01
N PRO A 170 -9.74 -13.51 10.66
CA PRO A 170 -10.19 -12.67 11.78
C PRO A 170 -9.14 -12.54 12.90
N ARG A 171 -8.37 -13.63 13.15
CA ARG A 171 -7.23 -13.62 14.06
C ARG A 171 -6.15 -12.67 13.60
N GLY A 172 -5.74 -12.74 12.33
CA GLY A 172 -4.73 -11.85 11.75
C GLY A 172 -5.17 -10.38 11.78
N VAL A 173 -6.44 -10.09 11.45
CA VAL A 173 -6.99 -8.72 11.54
C VAL A 173 -6.89 -8.18 12.97
N THR A 174 -7.31 -8.97 13.95
CA THR A 174 -7.27 -8.58 15.36
C THR A 174 -5.84 -8.36 15.84
N HIS A 175 -4.92 -9.23 15.42
CA HIS A 175 -3.51 -9.14 15.78
C HIS A 175 -2.86 -7.90 15.16
N LEU A 176 -3.09 -7.64 13.87
CA LEU A 176 -2.56 -6.45 13.19
C LEU A 176 -3.09 -5.16 13.80
N ALA A 177 -4.38 -5.11 14.13
CA ALA A 177 -4.96 -3.95 14.81
C ALA A 177 -4.27 -3.64 16.14
N LYS A 178 -3.90 -4.67 16.92
CA LYS A 178 -3.13 -4.50 18.18
C LYS A 178 -1.72 -3.96 17.94
N LYS A 179 -1.08 -4.28 16.80
CA LYS A 179 0.23 -3.74 16.43
C LYS A 179 0.12 -2.29 15.91
N ILE A 180 -0.96 -1.95 15.20
CA ILE A 180 -1.22 -0.61 14.64
C ILE A 180 -1.60 0.41 15.73
N LEU A 181 -2.45 0.01 16.68
CA LEU A 181 -3.08 0.92 17.64
C LEU A 181 -2.08 1.81 18.43
N PRO A 182 -0.95 1.29 18.96
CA PRO A 182 0.03 2.12 19.67
C PRO A 182 0.60 3.24 18.81
N HIS A 183 0.85 3.00 17.52
CA HIS A 183 1.36 4.02 16.62
C HIS A 183 0.34 5.13 16.37
N VAL A 184 -0.94 4.75 16.21
CA VAL A 184 -2.05 5.72 16.05
C VAL A 184 -2.21 6.57 17.31
N GLN A 185 -2.23 5.93 18.49
CA GLN A 185 -2.35 6.63 19.77
C GLN A 185 -1.17 7.58 20.03
N ALA A 186 0.06 7.16 19.69
CA ALA A 186 1.23 8.01 19.84
C ALA A 186 1.15 9.28 18.96
N ARG A 187 0.63 9.17 17.73
CA ARG A 187 0.46 10.34 16.85
C ARG A 187 -0.63 11.29 17.34
N LEU A 188 -1.81 10.77 17.69
CA LEU A 188 -2.90 11.60 18.25
C LEU A 188 -2.50 12.25 19.59
N GLY A 189 -1.77 11.53 20.44
CA GLY A 189 -1.28 12.06 21.72
C GLY A 189 -0.27 13.21 21.56
N ALA A 190 0.61 13.14 20.54
CA ALA A 190 1.57 14.20 20.24
C ALA A 190 0.90 15.48 19.68
N GLN A 191 -0.23 15.34 18.98
CA GLN A 191 -1.00 16.47 18.49
C GLN A 191 -1.65 17.26 19.65
N ASN A 192 -2.12 16.55 20.69
CA ASN A 192 -2.79 17.17 21.84
C ASN A 192 -1.85 17.93 22.79
N THR A 193 -0.56 17.57 22.85
CA THR A 193 0.42 18.28 23.69
C THR A 193 1.01 19.51 23.01
N GLY A 194 0.97 19.60 21.68
CA GLY A 194 1.43 20.76 20.91
C GLY A 194 0.46 21.95 20.89
N GLN A 195 -0.81 21.76 21.27
CA GLN A 195 -1.84 22.82 21.26
C GLN A 195 -1.97 23.60 22.59
N GLN A 196 -1.24 23.24 23.65
CA GLN A 196 -1.35 23.88 24.97
C GLN A 196 -0.40 25.07 25.22
N VAL A 197 0.34 25.54 24.21
CA VAL A 197 1.33 26.62 24.37
C VAL A 197 1.03 27.75 23.39
N ASP A 198 -0.09 28.47 23.56
CA ASP A 198 -0.28 29.82 22.98
C ASP A 198 -1.59 30.48 23.46
N THR A 199 -1.81 30.56 24.77
CA THR A 199 -2.75 31.55 25.35
C THR A 199 -2.28 32.01 26.71
N GLN A 200 -1.16 32.74 26.76
CA GLN A 200 -0.90 33.74 27.80
C GLN A 200 -0.07 34.87 27.20
N GLU A 201 -0.74 35.95 26.79
CA GLU A 201 -0.32 37.35 26.99
C GLU A 201 -1.52 38.28 26.76
#